data_AF-A0A7W1L188-F1
#
_entry.id   AF-A0A7W1L188-F1
#
_cell.length_a   1.000
_cell.length_b   1.000
_cell.length_c   1.000
_cell.angle_alpha   90.00
_cell.angle_beta   90.00
_cell.angle_gamma   90.00
#
_symmetry.space_group_name_H-M   'P 1'
#
loop_
_entity.id
_entity.type
_entity.pdbx_description
1 polymer ?
#
loop_
_entity_poly.entity_id
_entity_poly.type
_entity_poly.pdbx_seq_one_letter_code
_entity_poly.pdbx_strand_id
1 'polypeptide(L)' 'RNAMKVWDEGGDFRTLVAADEDIKAHLSPEEIERVFSLDTYLGNVDAIFARVFKERRE' A
#
# COMPACT_ATOMS: atom_id res chain seq x y z
N ARG A 1 14.72 6.54 4.45
CA ARG A 1 14.83 7.87 5.09
C ARG A 1 13.47 8.47 5.37
N ASN A 2 12.55 8.45 4.41
CA ASN A 2 11.20 9.01 4.56
C ASN A 2 10.40 8.40 5.73
N ALA A 3 10.51 7.09 5.98
CA ALA A 3 9.81 6.44 7.10
C ALA A 3 10.23 6.99 8.48
N MET A 4 11.54 7.15 8.71
CA MET A 4 12.04 7.74 9.96
C MET A 4 11.66 9.21 10.10
N LYS A 5 11.66 9.96 8.99
CA LYS A 5 11.25 11.37 9.00
C LYS A 5 9.79 11.56 9.42
N VAL A 6 8.87 10.74 8.93
CA VAL A 6 7.46 10.76 9.37
C VAL A 6 7.33 10.39 10.84
N TRP A 7 8.14 9.44 11.30
CA TRP A 7 8.11 9.01 12.70
C TRP A 7 8.55 10.12 13.67
N ASP A 8 9.60 10.87 13.31
CA ASP A 8 10.20 11.89 14.18
C ASP A 8 9.50 13.26 14.06
N GLU A 9 9.14 13.68 12.84
CA GLU A 9 8.60 15.03 12.55
C GLU A 9 7.08 15.03 12.33
N GLY A 10 6.46 13.86 12.20
CA GLY A 10 5.08 13.74 11.74
C GLY A 10 4.93 14.03 10.24
N GLY A 11 3.69 13.94 9.74
CA GLY A 11 3.35 14.23 8.35
C GLY A 11 2.88 13.02 7.56
N ASP A 12 2.68 13.22 6.25
CA ASP A 12 2.16 12.19 5.35
C ASP A 12 3.30 11.46 4.64
N PHE A 13 3.40 10.14 4.89
CA PHE A 13 4.46 9.31 4.32
C PHE A 13 4.38 9.22 2.79
N ARG A 14 3.17 9.16 2.24
CA ARG A 14 2.96 9.10 0.79
C ARG A 14 3.50 10.35 0.11
N THR A 15 3.22 11.53 0.65
CA THR A 15 3.71 12.81 0.13
C THR A 15 5.24 12.87 0.14
N LEU A 16 5.88 12.41 1.22
CA LEU A 16 7.35 12.39 1.29
C LEU A 16 7.97 11.40 0.31
N VAL A 17 7.35 10.23 0.12
CA VAL A 17 7.79 9.23 -0.87
C VAL A 17 7.59 9.73 -2.30
N ALA A 18 6.47 10.38 -2.59
CA ALA A 18 6.19 10.94 -3.92
C ALA A 18 7.10 12.13 -4.29
N ALA A 19 7.66 12.82 -3.29
CA ALA A 19 8.60 13.92 -3.49
C ALA A 19 10.09 13.48 -3.51
N ASP A 20 10.37 12.21 -3.28
CA ASP A 20 11.75 11.68 -3.23
C ASP A 20 12.29 11.41 -4.64
N GLU A 21 13.34 12.13 -5.04
CA GLU A 21 13.94 12.01 -6.37
C GLU A 21 14.58 10.63 -6.62
N ASP A 22 15.09 9.97 -5.58
CA ASP A 22 15.65 8.61 -5.73
C ASP A 22 14.53 7.61 -6.06
N ILE A 23 13.33 7.82 -5.51
CA ILE A 23 12.15 6.97 -5.77
C ILE A 23 11.57 7.28 -7.15
N LYS A 24 11.45 8.56 -7.51
CA LYS A 24 10.98 9.00 -8.83
C LYS A 24 11.88 8.56 -9.98
N ALA A 25 13.16 8.30 -9.71
CA ALA A 25 14.07 7.72 -10.69
C ALA A 25 13.71 6.27 -11.07
N HIS A 26 12.93 5.58 -10.24
CA HIS A 26 12.61 4.16 -10.39
C HIS A 26 11.13 3.84 -10.56
N LEU A 27 10.24 4.69 -10.04
CA LEU A 27 8.80 4.46 -10.07
C LEU A 27 8.08 5.68 -10.64
N SER A 28 7.11 5.44 -11.51
CA SER A 28 6.20 6.48 -11.98
C SER A 28 5.27 6.95 -10.84
N PRO A 29 4.67 8.14 -10.94
CA PRO A 29 3.66 8.58 -9.98
C PRO A 29 2.54 7.56 -9.78
N GLU A 30 2.04 6.95 -10.86
CA GLU A 30 0.98 5.94 -10.80
C GLU A 30 1.41 4.64 -10.11
N GLU A 31 2.69 4.27 -10.23
CA GLU A 31 3.25 3.10 -9.54
C GLU A 31 3.41 3.37 -8.05
N ILE A 32 3.87 4.57 -7.68
CA ILE A 32 3.94 5.01 -6.28
C ILE A 32 2.53 4.98 -5.67
N GLU A 33 1.53 5.53 -6.36
CA GLU A 33 0.13 5.49 -5.93
C GLU A 33 -0.38 4.07 -5.68
N ARG A 34 -0.06 3.14 -6.57
CA ARG A 34 -0.48 1.74 -6.45
C ARG A 34 0.12 1.05 -5.22
N VAL A 35 1.36 1.38 -4.84
CA VAL A 35 2.02 0.87 -3.63
C VAL A 35 1.30 1.33 -2.35
N PHE A 36 0.63 2.48 -2.38
CA PHE A 36 -0.18 2.95 -1.25
C PHE A 36 -1.64 2.48 -1.28
N SER A 37 -2.07 1.77 -2.32
CA SER A 37 -3.43 1.23 -2.40
C SER A 37 -3.57 -0.05 -1.57
N LEU A 38 -4.56 -0.05 -0.68
CA LEU A 38 -4.93 -1.23 0.11
C LEU A 38 -5.48 -2.36 -0.76
N ASP A 39 -6.17 -2.04 -1.86
CA ASP A 39 -6.77 -3.03 -2.76
C ASP A 39 -5.70 -3.97 -3.34
N THR A 40 -4.51 -3.44 -3.62
CA THR A 40 -3.35 -4.22 -4.08
C THR A 40 -3.00 -5.35 -3.09
N TYR A 41 -3.09 -5.09 -1.78
CA TYR A 41 -2.71 -6.05 -0.74
C TYR A 41 -3.89 -6.87 -0.22
N LEU A 42 -5.12 -6.37 -0.38
CA LEU A 42 -6.35 -7.03 0.06
C LEU A 42 -7.05 -7.82 -1.05
N GLY A 43 -6.48 -7.92 -2.26
CA GLY A 43 -7.09 -8.60 -3.40
C GLY A 43 -7.45 -10.08 -3.19
N ASN A 44 -6.90 -10.74 -2.17
CA ASN A 44 -7.22 -12.13 -1.83
C ASN A 44 -8.29 -12.30 -0.75
N VAL A 45 -8.78 -11.21 -0.15
CA VAL A 45 -9.77 -11.28 0.95
C VAL A 45 -11.02 -12.05 0.51
N ASP A 46 -11.59 -11.69 -0.64
CA ASP A 46 -12.79 -12.34 -1.15
C ASP A 46 -12.58 -13.83 -1.47
N ALA A 47 -11.42 -14.18 -2.06
CA ALA A 47 -11.08 -15.57 -2.35
C ALA A 47 -10.95 -16.41 -1.07
N ILE A 48 -10.37 -15.84 0.00
CA ILE A 48 -10.25 -16.50 1.30
C ILE A 48 -11.63 -16.67 1.94
N PHE A 49 -12.48 -15.63 1.93
CA PHE A 49 -13.83 -15.70 2.47
C PHE A 49 -14.69 -16.72 1.71
N ALA A 50 -14.63 -16.72 0.37
CA ALA A 50 -15.30 -17.70 -0.45
C ALA A 50 -14.83 -19.13 -0.14
N ARG A 51 -13.54 -19.34 0.14
CA ARG A 51 -13.03 -20.66 0.54
C ARG A 51 -13.55 -21.09 1.90
N VAL A 52 -13.47 -20.24 2.92
CA VAL A 52 -13.78 -20.60 4.32
C VAL A 52 -15.28 -20.73 4.56
N PHE A 53 -16.10 -19.87 3.94
CA PHE A 53 -17.53 -19.81 4.22
C PHE A 53 -18.41 -20.57 3.22
N LYS A 54 -17.90 -20.98 2.05
CA LYS A 54 -18.65 -21.86 1.12
C LYS A 54 -18.78 -23.30 1.63
N GLU A 55 -17.87 -23.75 2.50
CA GLU A 55 -17.91 -25.09 3.12
C GLU A 55 -18.75 -25.14 4.41
N ARG A 56 -19.17 -23.98 4.95
CA ARG A 56 -19.99 -23.87 6.15
C ARG A 56 -21.43 -23.48 5.78
N ARG A 57 -22.13 -24.37 5.07
CA ARG A 57 -23.60 -24.39 5.13
C ARG A 57 -24.00 -25.31 6.28
N GLU A 58 -24.36 -24.72 7.41
CA GLU A 58 -25.27 -25.35 8.38
C GLU A 58 -26.70 -24.94 8.05
#